data_AF-A0A2G9TXC1-F1
#
_entry.id   AF-A0A2G9TXC1-F1
#
_cell.length_a   1.000
_cell.length_b   1.000
_cell.length_c   1.000
_cell.angle_alpha   90.00
_cell.angle_beta   90.00
_cell.angle_gamma   90.00
#
_symmetry.space_group_name_H-M   'P 1'
#
loop_
_entity.id
_entity.type
_entity.pdbx_description
1 polymer ?
#
loop_
_entity_poly.entity_id
_entity_poly.type
_entity_poly.pdbx_seq_one_letter_code
_entity_poly.pdbx_strand_id
1 'polypeptide(L)'
;MELPAGLPRILSQRMKVYIKDELAVCLIDELLTLDPSKRLEAEKALDHMFFYTAPYSRDDFKDLMDTVKTSQFEYTAGGGAHANRGRAVGAGQRMPHRPQVTQTGQFHDMIF
;
A
#
# COMPACT_ATOMS: atom_id res chain seq x y z
N MET A 1 12.73 10.06 -22.66
CA MET A 1 11.51 10.75 -22.18
C MET A 1 11.89 12.19 -21.92
N GLU A 2 11.53 13.11 -22.82
CA GLU A 2 11.75 14.55 -22.62
C GLU A 2 10.48 15.17 -22.04
N LEU A 3 10.65 15.99 -21.00
CA LEU A 3 9.52 16.70 -20.40
C LEU A 3 9.20 17.95 -21.22
N PRO A 4 7.92 18.27 -21.47
CA PRO A 4 7.55 19.50 -22.14
C PRO A 4 8.09 20.73 -21.39
N ALA A 5 8.87 21.56 -22.08
CA ALA A 5 9.42 22.79 -21.52
C ALA A 5 8.43 23.95 -21.60
N GLY A 6 8.57 24.94 -20.71
CA GLY A 6 7.77 26.17 -20.73
C GLY A 6 6.35 26.05 -20.17
N LEU A 7 5.97 24.88 -19.63
CA LEU A 7 4.72 24.75 -18.88
C LEU A 7 4.89 25.33 -17.47
N PRO A 8 3.95 26.19 -17.02
CA PRO A 8 4.00 26.71 -15.67
C PRO A 8 3.74 25.60 -14.64
N ARG A 9 4.29 25.77 -13.43
CA ARG A 9 4.02 24.89 -12.31
C ARG A 9 2.59 25.11 -11.80
N ILE A 10 1.75 24.08 -11.90
CA ILE A 10 0.31 24.15 -11.55
C ILE A 10 -0.08 23.27 -10.35
N LEU A 11 0.90 22.65 -9.68
CA LEU A 11 0.66 21.67 -8.61
C LEU A 11 -0.17 22.29 -7.49
N SER A 12 0.27 23.42 -6.94
CA SER A 12 -0.41 24.06 -5.82
C SER A 12 -1.85 24.44 -6.17
N GLN A 13 -2.10 24.92 -7.39
CA GLN A 13 -3.45 25.22 -7.87
C GLN A 13 -4.34 23.98 -7.93
N ARG A 14 -3.80 22.85 -8.41
CA ARG A 14 -4.55 21.58 -8.50
C ARG A 14 -4.78 20.94 -7.14
N MET A 15 -3.81 21.02 -6.23
CA MET A 15 -3.88 20.39 -4.91
C MET A 15 -4.80 21.13 -3.94
N LYS A 16 -4.92 22.46 -4.06
CA LYS A 16 -5.83 23.27 -3.21
C LYS A 16 -7.31 22.87 -3.31
N VAL A 17 -7.71 22.13 -4.34
CA VAL A 17 -9.07 21.58 -4.47
C VAL A 17 -9.31 20.41 -3.50
N TYR A 18 -8.26 19.67 -3.16
CA TYR A 18 -8.34 18.45 -2.34
C TYR A 18 -7.78 18.66 -0.93
N ILE A 19 -6.75 19.50 -0.81
CA ILE A 19 -5.98 19.73 0.41
C ILE A 19 -6.18 21.18 0.82
N LYS A 20 -6.79 21.38 1.99
CA LYS A 20 -7.03 22.71 2.56
C LYS A 20 -5.81 23.30 3.27
N ASP A 21 -4.95 22.44 3.80
CA ASP A 21 -3.74 22.82 4.53
C ASP A 21 -2.65 23.28 3.55
N GLU A 22 -2.23 24.54 3.69
CA GLU A 22 -1.21 25.13 2.83
C GLU A 22 0.19 24.52 3.05
N LEU A 23 0.51 24.12 4.28
CA LEU A 23 1.80 23.49 4.61
C LEU A 23 1.90 22.10 3.99
N ALA A 24 0.78 21.35 3.98
CA ALA A 24 0.71 20.06 3.30
C ALA A 24 0.93 20.21 1.79
N VAL A 25 0.31 21.22 1.17
CA VAL A 25 0.49 21.52 -0.26
C VAL A 25 1.94 21.92 -0.56
N CYS A 26 2.58 22.70 0.31
CA CYS A 26 3.98 23.11 0.18
C CYS A 26 4.93 21.90 0.22
N LEU A 27 4.76 21.01 1.21
CA LEU A 27 5.58 19.81 1.32
C LEU A 27 5.45 18.90 0.09
N ILE A 28 4.23 18.71 -0.41
CA ILE A 28 3.98 17.94 -1.64
C ILE A 28 4.63 18.61 -2.85
N ASP A 29 4.62 19.94 -2.92
CA ASP A 29 5.26 20.70 -3.99
C ASP A 29 6.76 20.41 -4.06
N GLU A 30 7.45 20.47 -2.92
CA GLU A 30 8.89 20.23 -2.83
C GLU A 30 9.26 18.76 -3.13
N LEU A 31 8.44 17.81 -2.69
CA LEU A 31 8.60 16.38 -2.99
C LEU A 31 8.39 16.04 -4.47
N LEU A 32 7.48 16.75 -5.15
CA LEU A 32 7.19 16.59 -6.58
C LEU A 32 8.03 17.52 -7.47
N THR A 33 9.25 17.82 -7.02
CA THR A 33 10.27 18.47 -7.85
C THR A 33 10.75 17.52 -8.95
N LEU A 34 10.73 18.02 -10.20
CA LEU A 34 11.08 17.24 -11.40
C LEU A 34 12.55 16.82 -11.41
N ASP A 35 13.44 17.77 -11.07
CA ASP A 35 14.86 17.53 -10.93
C ASP A 35 15.15 16.78 -9.61
N PRO A 36 15.62 15.52 -9.66
CA PRO A 36 15.85 14.73 -8.47
C PRO A 36 16.93 15.34 -7.56
N SER A 37 17.91 16.05 -8.12
CA SER A 37 18.97 16.70 -7.35
C SER A 37 18.47 17.89 -6.53
N LYS A 38 17.32 18.45 -6.91
CA LYS A 38 16.65 19.55 -6.20
C LYS A 38 15.46 19.08 -5.38
N ARG A 39 15.12 17.80 -5.46
CA ARG A 39 14.00 17.22 -4.72
C ARG A 39 14.34 17.21 -3.23
N LEU A 40 13.33 17.49 -2.42
CA LEU A 40 13.48 17.48 -0.97
C LEU A 40 13.93 16.10 -0.48
N GLU A 41 14.98 16.09 0.33
CA GLU A 41 15.50 14.90 1.00
C GLU A 41 14.61 14.50 2.18
N ALA A 42 14.62 13.22 2.55
CA ALA A 42 13.74 12.70 3.60
C ALA A 42 13.96 13.38 4.96
N GLU A 43 15.22 13.62 5.36
CA GLU A 43 15.56 14.31 6.61
C GLU A 43 14.96 15.72 6.65
N LYS A 44 15.18 16.51 5.58
CA LYS A 44 14.62 17.85 5.44
C LYS A 44 13.09 17.86 5.35
N ALA A 45 12.49 16.82 4.77
CA ALA A 45 11.05 16.67 4.71
C ALA A 45 10.45 16.47 6.11
N LEU A 46 11.10 15.71 6.98
CA LEU A 46 10.66 15.51 8.37
C LEU A 46 10.78 16.77 9.21
N ASP A 47 11.71 17.67 8.89
CA ASP A 47 11.87 18.97 9.53
C ASP A 47 10.85 20.04 9.04
N HIS A 48 9.99 19.69 8.09
CA HIS A 48 9.03 20.64 7.52
C HIS A 48 7.96 21.06 8.54
N MET A 49 7.59 22.36 8.52
CA MET A 49 6.62 22.97 9.46
C MET A 49 5.26 22.27 9.52
N PHE A 50 4.90 21.54 8.46
CA PHE A 50 3.70 20.70 8.41
C PHE A 50 3.59 19.76 9.62
N PHE A 51 4.70 19.16 10.07
CA PHE A 51 4.69 18.23 11.21
C PHE A 51 4.66 18.93 12.58
N TYR A 52 4.96 20.22 12.62
CA TYR A 52 5.12 21.02 13.84
C TYR A 52 4.10 22.15 13.98
N THR A 53 3.05 22.14 13.15
CA THR A 53 1.93 23.10 13.19
C THR A 53 0.65 22.37 13.56
N ALA A 54 -0.21 23.00 14.36
CA ALA A 54 -1.50 22.40 14.71
C ALA A 54 -2.40 22.28 13.45
N PRO A 55 -3.14 21.18 13.25
CA PRO A 55 -3.22 20.00 14.12
C PRO A 55 -1.97 19.11 13.99
N TYR A 56 -1.39 18.74 15.14
CA TYR A 56 -0.22 17.87 15.18
C TYR A 56 -0.56 16.45 14.73
N SER A 57 0.46 15.76 14.22
CA SER A 57 0.42 14.32 13.96
C SER A 57 -0.08 13.58 15.19
N ARG A 58 -0.98 12.60 14.97
CA ARG A 58 -1.37 11.67 16.03
C ARG A 58 -0.30 10.61 16.21
N ASP A 59 -0.18 10.11 17.44
CA ASP A 59 0.75 9.03 17.78
C ASP A 59 0.40 7.71 17.08
N ASP A 60 -0.89 7.50 16.80
CA ASP A 60 -1.40 6.30 16.14
C ASP A 60 -2.50 6.60 15.10
N PHE A 61 -2.90 5.55 14.38
CA PHE A 61 -3.93 5.58 13.34
C PHE A 61 -5.23 4.89 13.77
N LYS A 62 -5.47 4.67 15.07
CA LYS A 62 -6.57 3.81 15.55
C LYS A 62 -7.93 4.28 15.04
N ASP A 63 -8.22 5.57 15.18
CA ASP A 63 -9.47 6.17 14.71
C ASP A 63 -9.67 6.02 13.20
N LEU A 64 -8.58 6.07 12.42
CA LEU A 64 -8.64 5.84 10.97
C LEU A 64 -8.92 4.36 10.67
N MET A 65 -8.23 3.45 11.36
CA MET A 65 -8.40 2.01 11.18
C MET A 65 -9.80 1.53 11.57
N ASP A 66 -10.42 2.15 12.58
CA ASP A 66 -11.81 1.87 12.97
C ASP A 66 -12.82 2.20 11.84
N THR A 67 -12.48 3.10 10.91
CA THR A 67 -13.30 3.36 9.72
C THR A 67 -13.15 2.28 8.65
N VAL A 68 -12.03 1.56 8.64
CA VAL A 68 -11.70 0.51 7.67
C VAL A 68 -12.14 -0.83 8.22
N LYS A 69 -13.41 -1.18 7.97
CA LYS A 69 -14.04 -2.38 8.54
C LYS A 69 -13.58 -3.72 7.94
N THR A 70 -12.91 -3.67 6.80
CA THR A 70 -12.53 -4.85 6.02
C THR A 70 -11.03 -4.84 5.75
N SER A 71 -10.39 -6.01 5.84
CA SER A 71 -8.99 -6.15 5.50
C SER A 71 -8.77 -5.87 4.01
N GLN A 72 -7.89 -4.92 3.68
CA GLN A 72 -7.53 -4.62 2.28
C GLN A 72 -6.74 -5.77 1.63
N PHE A 73 -6.34 -6.78 2.40
CA PHE A 73 -5.71 -8.00 1.90
C PHE A 73 -6.69 -8.91 1.14
N GLU A 74 -8.01 -8.70 1.28
CA GLU A 74 -9.03 -9.48 0.57
C GLU A 74 -8.95 -9.31 -0.96
N TYR A 75 -8.47 -8.15 -1.43
CA TYR A 75 -8.34 -7.85 -2.86
C TYR A 75 -7.27 -8.71 -3.56
N THR A 76 -6.26 -9.18 -2.82
CA THR A 76 -5.20 -10.06 -3.34
C THR A 76 -5.37 -11.51 -2.92
N ALA A 77 -5.98 -11.79 -1.76
CA ALA A 77 -6.08 -13.14 -1.21
C ALA A 77 -7.33 -13.93 -1.65
N GLY A 78 -8.42 -13.25 -2.04
CA GLY A 78 -9.72 -13.92 -2.29
C GLY A 78 -10.10 -14.14 -3.75
N GLY A 79 -9.46 -13.47 -4.70
CA GLY A 79 -9.93 -13.42 -6.10
C GLY A 79 -8.86 -13.29 -7.19
N GLY A 80 -7.60 -13.08 -6.83
CA GLY A 80 -6.51 -12.94 -7.81
C GLY A 80 -6.06 -14.29 -8.36
N ALA A 81 -5.96 -14.40 -9.69
CA ALA A 81 -5.32 -15.44 -10.56
C ALA A 81 -5.50 -16.95 -10.27
N HIS A 82 -5.79 -17.36 -9.04
CA HIS A 82 -5.87 -18.72 -8.54
C HIS A 82 -7.25 -19.07 -7.95
N ALA A 83 -8.15 -18.10 -7.75
CA ALA A 83 -9.50 -18.36 -7.26
C ALA A 83 -10.33 -19.29 -8.18
N ASN A 84 -9.96 -19.37 -9.46
CA ASN A 84 -10.61 -20.23 -10.46
C ASN A 84 -9.81 -21.49 -10.83
N ARG A 85 -8.80 -21.90 -10.06
CA ARG A 85 -8.30 -23.29 -10.16
C ARG A 85 -9.36 -24.19 -9.54
N GLY A 86 -10.37 -24.47 -10.35
CA GLY A 86 -11.55 -25.25 -10.00
C GLY A 86 -11.17 -26.49 -9.22
N ARG A 87 -11.96 -26.75 -8.18
CA ARG A 87 -12.09 -28.10 -7.63
C ARG A 87 -12.36 -29.03 -8.81
N ALA A 88 -11.39 -29.88 -9.13
CA ALA A 88 -11.56 -30.91 -10.14
C ALA A 88 -12.76 -31.77 -9.74
N VAL A 89 -13.84 -31.62 -10.51
CA VAL A 89 -15.03 -32.46 -10.46
C VAL A 89 -14.58 -33.89 -10.74
N GLY A 90 -14.94 -34.80 -9.84
CA GLY A 90 -14.52 -36.19 -9.89
C GLY A 90 -14.85 -36.86 -11.22
N ALA A 91 -13.85 -37.51 -11.80
CA ALA A 91 -13.99 -38.45 -12.89
C ALA A 91 -13.24 -39.75 -12.54
N GLY A 92 -13.97 -40.87 -12.53
CA GLY A 92 -13.45 -42.18 -12.91
C GLY A 92 -12.71 -43.00 -11.84
N GLN A 93 -13.28 -44.16 -11.53
CA GLN A 93 -12.71 -45.26 -10.73
C GLN A 93 -11.30 -45.71 -11.15
N ARG A 94 -10.44 -46.04 -10.15
CA ARG A 94 -9.86 -47.39 -9.89
C ARG A 94 -8.77 -47.36 -8.79
N MET A 95 -8.93 -48.21 -7.77
CA MET A 95 -7.91 -48.64 -6.77
C MET A 95 -7.23 -49.95 -7.27
N PRO A 96 -6.20 -50.55 -6.62
CA PRO A 96 -5.29 -50.10 -5.54
C PRO A 96 -3.78 -50.45 -5.76
N HIS A 97 -2.83 -49.75 -5.13
CA HIS A 97 -1.64 -50.38 -4.50
C HIS A 97 -0.90 -49.44 -3.53
N ARG A 98 -0.42 -50.00 -2.41
CA ARG A 98 0.37 -49.38 -1.31
C ARG A 98 1.82 -49.90 -1.40
N PRO A 99 2.85 -49.11 -1.05
CA PRO A 99 3.51 -49.26 0.25
C PRO A 99 3.73 -47.95 1.02
N GLN A 100 3.88 -48.09 2.33
CA GLN A 100 4.16 -47.06 3.34
C GLN A 100 5.46 -46.28 3.11
N VAL A 101 5.45 -44.98 3.43
CA VAL A 101 6.56 -44.34 4.15
C VAL A 101 5.98 -43.37 5.18
N THR A 102 6.30 -43.65 6.44
CA THR A 102 6.11 -42.84 7.63
C THR A 102 6.88 -41.52 7.56
N GLN A 103 6.24 -40.40 7.87
CA GLN A 103 6.88 -39.33 8.65
C GLN A 103 5.81 -38.45 9.32
N THR A 104 5.79 -38.57 10.65
CA THR A 104 5.10 -37.70 11.58
C THR A 104 5.75 -36.31 11.54
N GLY A 105 5.10 -35.36 10.88
CA GLY A 105 5.41 -33.94 10.98
C GLY A 105 4.14 -33.19 11.32
N GLN A 106 3.84 -33.05 12.62
CA GLN A 106 2.82 -32.12 13.08
C GLN A 106 3.29 -30.71 12.74
N PHE A 107 2.72 -30.09 11.70
CA PHE A 107 2.92 -28.67 11.45
C PHE A 107 2.05 -27.90 12.44
N HIS A 108 2.68 -27.34 13.47
CA HIS A 108 2.07 -26.40 14.39
C HIS A 108 2.03 -25.04 13.70
N ASP A 109 0.85 -24.65 13.21
CA ASP A 109 0.58 -23.29 12.73
C ASP A 109 0.47 -22.38 13.97
N MET A 110 1.55 -21.67 14.30
CA MET A 110 1.47 -20.50 15.18
C MET A 110 1.57 -19.26 14.30
N ILE A 111 0.39 -18.74 13.97
CA ILE A 111 0.20 -17.42 13.37
C ILE A 111 0.49 -16.40 14.47
N PHE A 112 1.45 -15.51 14.23
CA PHE A 112 1.58 -14.22 14.91
C PHE A 112 0.70 -13.20 14.20
#